data_AF-A0AAV7PTF5-F1
#
_entry.id   AF-A0AAV7PTF5-F1
#
_cell.length_a   1.000
_cell.length_b   1.000
_cell.length_c   1.000
_cell.angle_alpha   90.00
_cell.angle_beta   90.00
_cell.angle_gamma   90.00
#
_symmetry.space_group_name_H-M   'P 1'
#
loop_
_entity.id
_entity.type
_entity.pdbx_description
1 polymer ?
#
loop_
_entity_poly.entity_id
_entity_poly.type
_entity_poly.pdbx_seq_one_letter_code
_entity_poly.pdbx_strand_id
1 'polypeptide(L)'
;MKTSLTEDTKSVCQDIAVFHSRMTTLEQRVTTVETQALLASDRDQELLYLRSRVMDLEDRSSRDNVRFLGFPEEIEGADVQSVLKNTLPQLTGLTFYLPLEFQRAHRLGPRR
;
A
#
# COMPACT_ATOMS: atom_id res chain seq x y z
N MET A 1 -57.99 -36.50 -25.00
CA MET A 1 -57.21 -35.39 -25.61
C MET A 1 -57.27 -34.11 -24.77
N LYS A 2 -58.45 -33.61 -24.37
CA LYS A 2 -58.54 -32.37 -23.55
C LYS A 2 -57.88 -32.48 -22.17
N THR A 3 -57.87 -33.65 -21.53
CA THR A 3 -57.31 -33.85 -20.18
C THR A 3 -55.78 -33.87 -20.14
N SER A 4 -55.10 -34.41 -21.16
CA SER A 4 -53.63 -34.42 -21.19
C SER A 4 -53.08 -33.02 -21.49
N LEU A 5 -53.73 -32.25 -22.36
CA LEU A 5 -53.35 -30.85 -22.61
C LEU A 5 -53.47 -29.98 -21.33
N THR A 6 -54.47 -30.24 -20.48
CA THR A 6 -54.60 -29.56 -19.19
C THR A 6 -53.56 -29.97 -18.16
N GLU A 7 -52.95 -31.13 -18.31
CA GLU A 7 -51.89 -31.63 -17.42
C GLU A 7 -50.54 -31.03 -17.82
N ASP A 8 -50.23 -31.02 -19.13
CA ASP A 8 -49.03 -30.40 -19.68
C ASP A 8 -48.97 -28.90 -19.36
N THR A 9 -50.10 -28.19 -19.50
CA THR A 9 -50.19 -26.76 -19.15
C THR A 9 -49.94 -26.51 -17.66
N LYS A 10 -50.37 -27.40 -16.76
CA LYS A 10 -50.08 -27.28 -15.32
C LYS A 10 -48.60 -27.53 -15.02
N SER A 11 -48.00 -28.53 -15.66
CA SER A 11 -46.56 -28.81 -15.53
C SER A 11 -45.73 -27.60 -15.96
N VAL A 12 -46.04 -27.03 -17.13
CA VAL A 12 -45.35 -25.84 -17.65
C VAL A 12 -45.51 -24.64 -16.70
N CYS A 13 -46.71 -24.42 -16.14
CA CYS A 13 -46.92 -23.37 -15.15
C CYS A 13 -46.06 -23.56 -13.89
N GLN A 14 -45.90 -24.80 -13.44
CA GLN A 14 -45.05 -25.11 -12.29
C GLN A 14 -43.57 -24.87 -12.60
N ASP A 15 -43.10 -25.28 -13.78
CA ASP A 15 -41.72 -25.04 -14.21
C ASP A 15 -41.42 -23.54 -14.36
N ILE A 16 -42.38 -22.76 -14.89
CA ILE A 16 -42.27 -21.30 -14.98
C ILE A 16 -42.16 -20.67 -13.58
N ALA A 17 -42.94 -21.15 -12.60
CA ALA A 17 -42.87 -20.64 -11.24
C ALA A 17 -41.52 -20.93 -10.57
N VAL A 18 -40.99 -22.14 -10.75
CA VAL A 18 -39.65 -22.53 -10.26
C VAL A 18 -38.57 -21.72 -10.96
N PHE A 19 -38.67 -21.55 -12.28
CA PHE A 19 -37.73 -20.76 -13.05
C PHE A 19 -37.72 -19.30 -12.59
N HIS A 20 -38.89 -18.71 -12.35
CA HIS A 20 -39.02 -17.34 -11.85
C HIS A 20 -38.33 -17.17 -10.49
N SER A 21 -38.57 -18.08 -9.54
CA SER A 21 -37.90 -18.07 -8.23
C SER A 21 -36.37 -18.14 -8.36
N ARG A 22 -35.87 -19.00 -9.25
CA ARG A 22 -34.43 -19.12 -9.51
C ARG A 22 -33.87 -17.86 -10.17
N MET A 23 -34.61 -17.27 -11.10
CA MET A 23 -34.24 -16.02 -11.77
C MET A 23 -34.11 -14.87 -10.76
N THR A 24 -35.10 -14.67 -9.90
CA THR A 24 -35.04 -13.63 -8.84
C THR A 24 -33.85 -13.84 -7.91
N THR A 25 -33.55 -15.09 -7.56
CA THR A 25 -32.39 -15.40 -6.71
C THR A 25 -31.08 -15.08 -7.42
N LEU A 26 -30.98 -15.39 -8.72
CA LEU A 26 -29.79 -15.07 -9.52
C LEU A 26 -29.61 -13.56 -9.68
N GLU A 27 -30.68 -12.82 -9.97
CA GLU A 27 -30.64 -11.36 -10.05
C GLU A 27 -30.12 -10.73 -8.75
N GLN A 28 -30.64 -11.15 -7.60
CA GLN A 28 -30.16 -10.68 -6.29
C GLN A 28 -28.66 -10.97 -6.07
N ARG A 29 -28.21 -12.16 -6.45
CA ARG A 29 -26.79 -12.55 -6.33
C ARG A 29 -25.91 -11.73 -7.26
N VAL A 30 -26.35 -11.49 -8.50
CA VAL A 30 -25.63 -10.66 -9.48
C VAL A 30 -25.48 -9.24 -8.94
N THR A 31 -26.57 -8.61 -8.49
CA THR A 31 -26.53 -7.27 -7.89
C THR A 31 -25.58 -7.20 -6.70
N THR A 32 -25.58 -8.23 -5.84
CA THR A 32 -24.68 -8.28 -4.68
C THR A 32 -23.22 -8.35 -5.11
N VAL A 33 -22.89 -9.22 -6.07
CA VAL A 33 -21.52 -9.38 -6.59
C VAL A 33 -21.04 -8.11 -7.28
N GLU A 34 -21.88 -7.48 -8.11
CA GLU A 34 -21.55 -6.22 -8.79
C GLU A 34 -21.28 -5.10 -7.79
N THR A 35 -22.13 -4.97 -6.76
CA THR A 35 -21.94 -3.96 -5.70
C THR A 35 -20.64 -4.21 -4.93
N GLN A 36 -20.34 -5.46 -4.61
CA GLN A 36 -19.09 -5.82 -3.92
C GLN A 36 -17.86 -5.54 -4.78
N ALA A 37 -17.91 -5.82 -6.09
CA ALA A 37 -16.83 -5.55 -7.01
C ALA A 37 -16.54 -4.03 -7.13
N LEU A 38 -17.60 -3.21 -7.19
CA LEU A 38 -17.46 -1.75 -7.19
C LEU A 38 -16.81 -1.24 -5.89
N LEU A 39 -17.28 -1.72 -4.74
CA LEU A 39 -16.70 -1.34 -3.44
C LEU A 39 -15.26 -1.85 -3.26
N ALA A 40 -14.89 -2.97 -3.88
CA ALA A 40 -13.51 -3.45 -3.87
C ALA A 40 -12.60 -2.53 -4.69
N SER A 41 -13.05 -2.14 -5.89
CA SER A 41 -12.31 -1.20 -6.75
C SER A 41 -12.09 0.16 -6.07
N ASP A 42 -13.09 0.68 -5.36
CA ASP A 42 -12.98 1.96 -4.63
C ASP A 42 -11.96 1.87 -3.49
N ARG A 43 -11.98 0.76 -2.73
CA ARG A 43 -10.97 0.50 -1.69
C ARG A 43 -9.57 0.38 -2.25
N ASP A 44 -9.39 -0.27 -3.40
CA ASP A 44 -8.08 -0.38 -4.03
C ASP A 44 -7.52 0.99 -4.43
N GLN A 45 -8.38 1.89 -4.92
CA GLN A 45 -8.00 3.27 -5.21
C GLN A 45 -7.61 4.04 -3.95
N GLU A 46 -8.39 3.91 -2.88
CA GLU A 46 -8.08 4.53 -1.59
C GLU A 46 -6.75 4.00 -1.02
N LEU A 47 -6.50 2.70 -1.09
CA LEU A 47 -5.24 2.08 -0.66
C LEU A 47 -4.05 2.60 -1.46
N LEU A 48 -4.18 2.74 -2.78
CA LEU A 48 -3.12 3.30 -3.62
C LEU A 48 -2.83 4.76 -3.25
N TYR A 49 -3.87 5.56 -3.03
CA TYR A 49 -3.74 6.95 -2.60
C TYR A 49 -3.04 7.06 -1.25
N LEU A 50 -3.49 6.28 -0.25
CA LEU A 50 -2.89 6.26 1.08
C LEU A 50 -1.44 5.81 1.04
N ARG A 51 -1.13 4.78 0.24
CA ARG A 51 0.24 4.29 0.06
C ARG A 51 1.15 5.34 -0.54
N SER A 52 0.70 6.03 -1.59
CA SER A 52 1.46 7.14 -2.19
C SER A 52 1.73 8.24 -1.17
N ARG A 53 0.73 8.58 -0.36
CA ARG A 53 0.85 9.63 0.65
C ARG A 53 1.79 9.24 1.79
N VAL A 54 1.79 7.98 2.21
CA VAL A 54 2.75 7.46 3.20
C VAL A 54 4.17 7.52 2.64
N MET A 55 4.38 7.06 1.40
CA MET A 55 5.68 7.13 0.74
C MET A 55 6.20 8.57 0.66
N ASP A 56 5.36 9.50 0.24
CA ASP A 56 5.72 10.93 0.18
C ASP A 56 6.12 11.48 1.56
N LEU A 57 5.43 11.07 2.62
CA LEU A 57 5.73 11.50 3.98
C LEU A 57 7.04 10.89 4.50
N GLU A 58 7.28 9.62 4.22
CA GLU A 58 8.53 8.93 4.57
C GLU A 58 9.73 9.54 3.84
N ASP A 59 9.58 9.81 2.55
CA ASP A 59 10.60 10.44 1.72
C ASP A 59 10.90 11.86 2.20
N ARG A 60 9.87 12.66 2.52
CA ARG A 60 10.05 14.01 3.07
C ARG A 60 10.71 13.99 4.44
N SER A 61 10.30 13.07 5.31
CA SER A 61 10.87 12.91 6.66
C SER A 61 12.34 12.50 6.59
N SER A 62 12.71 11.71 5.58
CA SER A 62 14.06 11.19 5.41
C SER A 62 14.91 11.99 4.42
N ARG A 63 14.36 13.04 3.81
CA ARG A 63 15.01 13.79 2.71
C ARG A 63 16.37 14.35 3.11
N ASP A 64 16.49 14.81 4.36
CA ASP A 64 17.70 15.43 4.88
C ASP A 64 18.61 14.40 5.57
N ASN A 65 18.21 13.12 5.61
CA ASN A 65 19.00 12.04 6.18
C ASN A 65 19.96 11.50 5.12
N VAL A 66 21.27 11.62 5.37
CA VAL A 66 22.32 11.05 4.52
C VAL A 66 22.91 9.82 5.20
N ARG A 67 23.11 8.74 4.42
CA ARG A 67 23.76 7.51 4.88
C ARG A 67 25.17 7.42 4.33
N PHE A 68 26.16 7.45 5.22
CA PHE A 68 27.56 7.22 4.88
C PHE A 68 27.90 5.73 5.02
N LEU A 69 28.61 5.18 4.03
CA LEU A 69 29.04 3.79 3.98
C LEU A 69 30.56 3.72 3.82
N GLY A 70 31.19 2.68 4.36
CA GLY A 70 32.65 2.47 4.24
C GLY A 70 33.49 3.24 5.26
N PHE A 71 32.87 3.89 6.25
CA PHE A 71 33.60 4.39 7.41
C PHE A 71 34.10 3.21 8.25
N PRO A 72 35.38 3.19 8.65
CA PRO A 72 35.88 2.24 9.65
C PRO A 72 35.01 2.27 10.91
N GLU A 73 34.86 1.13 11.59
CA GLU A 73 34.17 1.10 12.87
C GLU A 73 35.05 1.71 13.98
N GLU A 74 34.45 2.18 15.07
CA GLU A 74 35.12 2.73 16.28
C GLU A 74 35.81 4.10 16.17
N ILE A 75 36.07 4.62 14.97
CA ILE A 75 36.60 5.99 14.78
C ILE A 75 35.67 7.08 15.31
N GLU A 76 34.37 6.80 15.40
CA GLU A 76 33.35 7.73 15.88
C GLU A 76 33.44 8.00 17.40
N GLY A 77 34.09 7.11 18.16
CA GLY A 77 34.23 7.26 19.61
C GLY A 77 32.90 7.55 20.33
N ALA A 78 32.88 8.61 21.14
CA ALA A 78 31.67 9.07 21.83
C ALA A 78 30.84 10.09 21.02
N ASP A 79 31.41 10.71 19.98
CA ASP A 79 30.78 11.81 19.23
C ASP A 79 30.97 11.69 17.72
N VAL A 80 30.00 11.03 17.09
CA VAL A 80 29.89 10.86 15.63
C VAL A 80 29.86 12.20 14.89
N GLN A 81 29.22 13.24 15.47
CA GLN A 81 29.05 14.51 14.78
C GLN A 81 30.39 15.23 14.60
N SER A 82 31.22 15.25 15.63
CA SER A 82 32.55 15.86 15.56
C SER A 82 33.44 15.17 14.52
N VAL A 83 33.39 13.84 14.44
CA VAL A 83 34.14 13.08 13.43
C VAL A 83 33.66 13.43 12.03
N LEU A 84 32.34 13.49 11.79
CA LEU A 84 31.79 13.88 10.49
C LEU A 84 32.14 15.32 10.09
N LYS A 85 32.07 16.28 11.03
CA LYS A 85 32.46 17.67 10.76
C LYS A 85 33.90 17.81 10.28
N ASN A 86 34.81 16.99 10.82
CA ASN A 86 36.22 17.02 10.47
C ASN A 86 36.53 16.23 9.18
N THR A 87 35.86 15.10 8.98
CA THR A 87 36.15 14.16 7.87
C THR A 87 35.46 14.55 6.58
N LEU A 88 34.23 15.06 6.60
CA LEU A 88 33.48 15.38 5.39
C LEU A 88 34.15 16.43 4.50
N PRO A 89 34.69 17.56 5.02
CA PRO A 89 35.43 18.50 4.20
C PRO A 89 36.67 17.88 3.55
N GLN A 90 37.36 16.98 4.27
CA GLN A 90 38.56 16.30 3.76
C GLN A 90 38.21 15.28 2.66
N LEU A 91 37.12 14.54 2.83
CA LEU A 91 36.68 13.51 1.89
C LEU A 91 36.07 14.09 0.61
N THR A 92 35.29 15.16 0.75
CA THR A 92 34.58 15.77 -0.39
C THR A 92 35.46 16.77 -1.15
N GLY A 93 36.51 17.30 -0.52
CA GLY A 93 37.30 18.40 -1.08
C GLY A 93 36.51 19.70 -1.26
N LEU A 94 35.32 19.79 -0.64
CA LEU A 94 34.42 20.93 -0.76
C LEU A 94 34.69 21.91 0.37
N THR A 95 34.74 23.19 0.02
CA THR A 95 34.69 24.28 0.98
C THR A 95 33.23 24.58 1.29
N PHE A 96 32.75 24.18 2.46
CA PHE A 96 31.42 24.54 2.90
C PHE A 96 31.37 26.04 3.26
N TYR A 97 30.47 26.79 2.61
CA TYR A 97 30.25 28.21 2.90
C TYR A 97 29.65 28.45 4.28
N LEU A 98 29.02 27.44 4.85
CA LEU A 98 28.38 27.44 6.17
C LEU A 98 28.95 26.29 7.00
N PRO A 99 29.02 26.43 8.34
CA PRO A 99 29.42 25.33 9.20
C PRO A 99 28.44 24.16 9.06
N LEU A 100 28.95 22.93 9.04
CA LEU A 100 28.13 21.72 9.00
C LEU A 100 27.38 21.56 10.32
N GLU A 101 26.05 21.60 10.25
CA GLU A 101 25.15 21.35 11.37
C GLU A 101 24.42 20.02 11.18
N PHE A 102 24.33 19.24 12.26
CA PHE A 102 23.68 17.93 12.26
C PHE A 102 22.62 17.93 13.35
N GLN A 103 21.36 17.63 12.98
CA GLN A 103 20.31 17.40 13.98
C GLN A 103 20.58 16.12 14.78
N ARG A 104 21.03 15.06 14.11
CA ARG A 104 21.40 13.77 14.71
C ARG A 104 22.40 13.05 13.82
N ALA A 105 23.38 12.38 14.42
CA ALA A 105 24.27 11.46 13.73
C ALA A 105 24.44 10.20 14.58
N HIS A 106 24.29 9.03 13.98
CA HIS A 106 24.41 7.76 14.69
C HIS A 106 24.68 6.62 13.71
N ARG A 107 25.34 5.57 14.22
CA ARG A 107 25.50 4.31 13.50
C ARG A 107 24.17 3.55 13.41
N LEU A 108 23.87 3.02 12.23
CA LEU A 108 22.74 2.13 12.00
C LEU A 108 23.17 0.67 12.25
N GLY A 109 22.42 -0.05 13.09
CA GLY A 109 22.65 -1.46 13.39
C GLY A 109 23.37 -1.73 14.73
N PRO A 110 23.37 -2.99 15.21
CA PRO A 110 23.94 -3.37 16.50
C PRO A 110 25.47 -3.18 16.52
N ARG A 111 26.03 -2.73 17.66
CA ARG A 111 27.49 -2.69 17.86
C ARG A 111 28.02 -4.12 17.71
N ARG A 112 29.02 -4.30 16.84
CA ARG A 112 29.69 -5.58 16.64
C ARG A 112 30.95 -5.62 17.48
#